data_AF-A0A2N6ECE9-F1
#
_entry.id   AF-A0A2N6ECE9-F1
#
_cell.length_a   1.000
_cell.length_b   1.000
_cell.length_c   1.000
_cell.angle_alpha   90.00
_cell.angle_beta   90.00
_cell.angle_gamma   90.00
#
_symmetry.space_group_name_H-M   'P 1'
#
loop_
_entity.id
_entity.type
_entity.pdbx_description
1 polymer ?
#
loop_
_entity_poly.entity_id
_entity_poly.type
_entity_poly.pdbx_seq_one_letter_code
_entity_poly.pdbx_strand_id
1 'polypeptide(L)'
;MQSLDKRKELVAAIAARAVEKYSPRGGIARAPSGELNMFIEREIRTATRTVPDPFAAIIRGWPGQAHQLDMCWWEDEDHPEGIVLGLAGAILEFEVRRTLELPT
;
A
#
# COMPACT_ATOMS: atom_id res chain seq x y z
N MET A 1 -6.89 -5.16 -18.51
CA MET A 1 -7.95 -4.63 -17.63
C MET A 1 -7.94 -5.38 -16.28
N GLN A 2 -6.80 -5.43 -15.58
CA GLN A 2 -6.61 -6.24 -14.34
C GLN A 2 -5.96 -5.46 -13.19
N SER A 3 -5.47 -4.25 -13.45
CA SER A 3 -4.62 -3.46 -12.53
C SER A 3 -5.41 -2.79 -11.39
N LEU A 4 -6.54 -2.16 -11.71
CA LEU A 4 -7.31 -1.38 -10.74
C LEU A 4 -7.98 -2.24 -9.65
N ASP A 5 -8.37 -3.47 -10.00
CA ASP A 5 -8.99 -4.39 -9.05
C ASP A 5 -7.98 -4.85 -8.01
N LYS A 6 -6.72 -5.09 -8.41
CA LYS A 6 -5.73 -5.63 -7.50
C LYS A 6 -5.31 -4.67 -6.39
N ARG A 7 -5.10 -3.39 -6.69
CA ARG A 7 -4.82 -2.37 -5.66
C ARG A 7 -5.92 -2.34 -4.60
N LYS A 8 -7.17 -2.27 -5.03
CA LYS A 8 -8.33 -2.22 -4.13
C LYS A 8 -8.47 -3.49 -3.28
N GLU A 9 -8.23 -4.66 -3.86
CA GLU A 9 -8.19 -5.93 -3.13
C GLU A 9 -7.13 -5.90 -2.02
N LEU A 10 -5.92 -5.44 -2.32
CA LEU A 10 -4.83 -5.37 -1.35
C LEU A 10 -5.17 -4.40 -0.21
N VAL A 11 -5.68 -3.21 -0.54
CA VAL A 11 -6.12 -2.21 0.45
C VAL A 11 -7.20 -2.79 1.36
N ALA A 12 -8.24 -3.42 0.78
CA ALA A 12 -9.32 -4.02 1.54
C ALA A 12 -8.83 -5.18 2.43
N ALA A 13 -7.94 -6.03 1.94
CA ALA A 13 -7.38 -7.14 2.70
C ALA A 13 -6.54 -6.65 3.89
N ILE A 14 -5.68 -5.64 3.70
CA ILE A 14 -4.86 -5.07 4.77
C ILE A 14 -5.74 -4.38 5.81
N ALA A 15 -6.72 -3.58 5.38
CA ALA A 15 -7.66 -2.91 6.26
C ALA A 15 -8.48 -3.91 7.08
N ALA A 16 -8.99 -4.97 6.46
CA ALA A 16 -9.74 -6.03 7.15
C ALA A 16 -8.90 -6.71 8.24
N ARG A 17 -7.63 -7.05 7.94
CA ARG A 17 -6.72 -7.65 8.93
C ARG A 17 -6.41 -6.70 10.10
N ALA A 18 -6.28 -5.40 9.83
CA ALA A 18 -6.09 -4.41 10.88
C ALA A 18 -7.33 -4.32 11.79
N VAL A 19 -8.53 -4.27 11.20
CA VAL A 19 -9.78 -4.27 11.95
C VAL A 19 -9.94 -5.56 12.76
N GLU A 20 -9.70 -6.72 12.18
CA GLU A 20 -9.77 -8.01 12.88
C GLU A 20 -8.84 -8.05 14.09
N LYS A 21 -7.60 -7.59 13.93
CA LYS A 21 -6.60 -7.58 15.00
C LYS A 21 -6.94 -6.62 16.16
N TYR A 22 -7.49 -5.45 15.85
CA TYR A 22 -7.70 -4.39 16.84
C TYR A 22 -9.16 -4.21 17.29
N SER A 23 -10.13 -4.83 16.61
CA SER A 23 -11.55 -4.84 17.01
C SER A 23 -11.76 -5.36 18.45
N PRO A 24 -11.14 -6.48 18.88
CA PRO A 24 -11.25 -6.96 20.26
C PRO A 24 -10.68 -6.00 21.32
N ARG A 25 -9.86 -5.02 20.91
CA ARG A 25 -9.23 -4.02 21.78
C ARG A 25 -10.03 -2.70 21.87
N GLY A 26 -11.30 -2.73 21.50
CA GLY A 26 -12.18 -1.55 21.50
C GLY A 26 -12.18 -0.77 20.18
N GLY A 27 -11.76 -1.41 19.09
CA GLY A 27 -11.77 -0.84 17.74
C GLY A 27 -10.44 -0.20 17.34
N ILE A 28 -10.29 0.02 16.02
CA ILE A 28 -9.03 0.49 15.45
C ILE A 28 -8.62 1.89 15.94
N ALA A 29 -9.60 2.75 16.23
CA ALA A 29 -9.38 4.09 16.78
C ALA A 29 -8.75 4.09 18.19
N ARG A 30 -8.82 2.96 18.91
CA ARG A 30 -8.22 2.79 20.25
C ARG A 30 -6.90 2.01 20.21
N ALA A 31 -6.47 1.56 19.03
CA ALA A 31 -5.21 0.85 18.89
C ALA A 31 -4.03 1.77 19.26
N PRO A 32 -3.02 1.29 19.99
CA PRO A 32 -1.78 2.04 20.20
C PRO A 32 -1.17 2.40 18.85
N SER A 33 -0.97 3.69 18.58
CA SER A 33 -0.57 4.21 17.27
C SER A 33 0.72 3.55 16.75
N GLY A 34 1.71 3.34 17.63
CA GLY A 34 2.95 2.65 17.29
C GLY A 34 2.73 1.19 16.85
N GLU A 35 1.90 0.44 17.57
CA GLU A 35 1.58 -0.95 17.19
C GLU A 35 0.81 -1.03 15.87
N LEU A 36 -0.16 -0.12 15.68
CA LEU A 36 -0.97 -0.05 14.48
C LEU A 36 -0.11 0.31 13.26
N ASN A 37 0.76 1.32 13.39
CA ASN A 37 1.68 1.72 12.32
C ASN A 37 2.62 0.58 11.93
N MET A 38 3.26 -0.07 12.90
CA MET A 38 4.14 -1.22 12.63
C MET A 38 3.40 -2.40 12.00
N PHE A 39 2.13 -2.61 12.34
CA PHE A 39 1.31 -3.64 11.74
C PHE A 39 0.99 -3.31 10.28
N ILE A 40 0.48 -2.12 10.00
CA ILE A 40 0.15 -1.66 8.64
C ILE A 40 1.40 -1.69 7.75
N GLU A 41 2.53 -1.17 8.21
CA GLU A 41 3.80 -1.17 7.47
C GLU A 41 4.23 -2.60 7.09
N ARG A 42 4.10 -3.56 8.01
CA ARG A 42 4.46 -4.96 7.76
C ARG A 42 3.56 -5.60 6.72
N GLU A 43 2.26 -5.39 6.82
CA GLU A 43 1.29 -5.93 5.85
C GLU A 43 1.54 -5.34 4.45
N ILE A 44 1.79 -4.05 4.35
CA ILE A 44 2.13 -3.38 3.09
C ILE A 44 3.43 -3.92 2.51
N ARG A 45 4.51 -4.01 3.31
CA ARG A 45 5.80 -4.55 2.86
C ARG A 45 5.67 -6.00 2.36
N THR A 46 4.80 -6.78 2.99
CA THR A 46 4.51 -8.16 2.55
C THR A 46 3.75 -8.15 1.24
N ALA A 47 2.72 -7.30 1.10
CA ALA A 47 1.93 -7.18 -0.12
C ALA A 47 2.81 -6.73 -1.30
N THR A 48 3.61 -5.67 -1.16
CA THR A 48 4.42 -5.14 -2.26
C THR A 48 5.49 -6.12 -2.74
N ARG A 49 6.06 -6.94 -1.85
CA ARG A 49 7.07 -7.95 -2.20
C ARG A 49 6.51 -9.24 -2.79
N THR A 50 5.23 -9.53 -2.59
CA THR A 50 4.59 -10.77 -3.06
C THR A 50 3.83 -10.59 -4.37
N VAL A 51 3.56 -9.34 -4.75
CA VAL A 51 2.94 -9.00 -6.04
C VAL A 51 4.01 -9.12 -7.14
N PRO A 52 3.80 -9.93 -8.20
CA PRO A 52 4.79 -10.13 -9.26
C PRO A 52 5.17 -8.87 -10.05
N ASP A 53 4.21 -7.96 -10.22
CA ASP A 53 4.40 -6.67 -10.90
C ASP A 53 3.70 -5.56 -10.08
N PRO A 54 4.40 -4.99 -9.07
CA PRO A 54 3.83 -3.94 -8.22
C PRO A 54 3.50 -2.68 -9.01
N PHE A 55 4.25 -2.40 -10.08
CA PHE A 55 3.97 -1.26 -10.93
C PHE A 55 2.60 -1.41 -11.59
N ALA A 56 2.39 -2.49 -12.34
CA ALA A 56 1.11 -2.71 -13.00
C ALA A 56 -0.03 -2.90 -12.00
N ALA A 57 0.19 -3.58 -10.86
CA ALA A 57 -0.90 -3.92 -9.94
C ALA A 57 -1.29 -2.79 -8.97
N ILE A 58 -0.36 -1.90 -8.61
CA ILE A 58 -0.56 -0.90 -7.55
C ILE A 58 -0.40 0.51 -8.10
N ILE A 59 0.67 0.78 -8.85
CA ILE A 59 1.02 2.16 -9.24
C ILE A 59 0.23 2.62 -10.47
N ARG A 60 0.12 1.75 -11.48
CA ARG A 60 -0.51 2.07 -12.76
C ARG A 60 -1.96 2.53 -12.55
N GLY A 61 -2.31 3.67 -13.16
CA GLY A 61 -3.64 4.25 -13.06
C GLY A 61 -4.00 4.81 -11.67
N TRP A 62 -3.02 5.01 -10.78
CA TRP A 62 -3.24 5.82 -9.58
C TRP A 62 -3.36 7.31 -9.98
N PRO A 63 -4.39 8.05 -9.50
CA PRO A 63 -4.73 9.39 -10.01
C PRO A 63 -3.73 10.51 -9.65
N GLY A 64 -2.60 10.21 -9.00
CA GLY A 64 -1.54 11.18 -8.74
C GLY A 64 -0.47 11.24 -9.84
N GLN A 65 0.69 11.82 -9.51
CA GLN A 65 1.82 11.93 -10.45
C GLN A 65 2.56 10.61 -10.73
N ALA A 66 1.97 9.46 -10.37
CA ALA A 66 2.53 8.14 -10.63
C ALA A 66 2.74 7.83 -12.13
N HIS A 67 2.10 8.57 -13.05
CA HIS A 67 2.38 8.48 -14.49
C HIS A 67 3.81 8.91 -14.84
N GLN A 68 4.51 9.66 -13.98
CA GLN A 68 5.90 10.05 -14.22
C GLN A 68 6.86 8.85 -14.21
N LEU A 69 6.43 7.76 -13.58
CA LEU A 69 7.13 6.49 -13.59
C LEU A 69 6.98 5.74 -14.92
N ASP A 70 5.88 5.95 -15.67
CA ASP A 70 5.76 5.41 -17.03
C ASP A 70 6.79 6.02 -18.01
N MET A 71 7.49 7.10 -17.63
CA MET A 71 8.41 7.83 -18.51
C MET A 71 9.84 7.23 -18.59
N CYS A 72 10.01 5.94 -18.32
CA CYS A 72 11.28 5.18 -18.45
C CYS A 72 12.50 5.72 -17.67
N TRP A 73 12.36 6.74 -16.82
CA TRP A 73 13.52 7.35 -16.16
C TRP A 73 14.22 6.39 -15.17
N TRP A 74 13.50 5.43 -14.61
CA TRP A 74 14.11 4.41 -13.74
C TRP A 74 14.99 3.40 -14.48
N GLU A 75 14.97 3.35 -15.82
CA GLU A 75 15.74 2.33 -16.55
C GLU A 75 17.25 2.60 -16.45
N ASP A 76 17.61 3.85 -16.14
CA ASP A 76 18.97 4.32 -15.90
C ASP A 76 19.34 4.37 -14.40
N GLU A 77 18.44 3.95 -13.49
CA GLU A 77 18.71 3.89 -12.04
C GLU A 77 19.40 2.57 -11.66
N ASP A 78 20.25 2.61 -10.63
CA ASP A 78 20.97 1.42 -10.13
C ASP A 78 20.02 0.40 -9.45
N HIS A 79 18.89 0.87 -8.89
CA HIS A 79 17.93 0.07 -8.12
C HIS A 79 16.46 0.46 -8.40
N PRO A 80 15.98 0.29 -9.64
CA PRO A 80 14.62 0.67 -10.04
C PRO A 80 13.56 -0.10 -9.26
N GLU A 81 13.83 -1.33 -8.83
CA GLU A 81 12.87 -2.12 -8.06
C GLU A 81 12.62 -1.48 -6.69
N GLY A 82 13.64 -0.87 -6.08
CA GLY A 82 13.52 -0.18 -4.79
C GLY A 82 12.57 1.01 -4.88
N ILE A 83 12.66 1.79 -5.97
CA ILE A 83 11.77 2.92 -6.24
C ILE A 83 10.33 2.45 -6.43
N VAL A 84 10.12 1.42 -7.26
CA VAL A 84 8.80 0.83 -7.51
C VAL A 84 8.18 0.29 -6.22
N LEU A 85 8.94 -0.46 -5.42
CA LEU A 85 8.45 -1.01 -4.15
C LEU A 85 8.15 0.09 -3.13
N GLY A 86 9.00 1.13 -3.07
CA GLY A 86 8.82 2.28 -2.20
C GLY A 86 7.53 3.04 -2.52
N LEU A 87 7.31 3.38 -3.81
CA LEU A 87 6.09 4.08 -4.20
C LEU A 87 4.85 3.20 -4.04
N ALA A 88 4.90 1.93 -4.45
CA ALA A 88 3.80 1.00 -4.24
C ALA A 88 3.42 0.92 -2.76
N GLY A 89 4.42 0.90 -1.86
CA GLY A 89 4.21 0.94 -0.42
C GLY A 89 3.50 2.21 0.04
N ALA A 90 3.98 3.38 -0.39
CA ALA A 90 3.39 4.67 -0.03
C ALA A 90 1.94 4.82 -0.52
N ILE A 91 1.63 4.37 -1.74
CA ILE A 91 0.26 4.37 -2.29
C ILE A 91 -0.65 3.48 -1.45
N LEU A 92 -0.21 2.25 -1.15
CA LEU A 92 -1.00 1.34 -0.31
C LEU A 92 -1.21 1.92 1.10
N GLU A 93 -0.18 2.53 1.70
CA GLU A 93 -0.31 3.15 3.02
C GLU A 93 -1.36 4.25 3.02
N PHE A 94 -1.30 5.16 2.05
CA PHE A 94 -2.27 6.24 1.90
C PHE A 94 -3.70 5.71 1.75
N GLU A 95 -3.92 4.74 0.85
CA GLU A 95 -5.27 4.19 0.61
C GLU A 95 -5.79 3.36 1.81
N VAL A 96 -4.93 2.60 2.49
CA VAL A 96 -5.28 1.85 3.72
C VAL A 96 -5.66 2.82 4.83
N ARG A 97 -4.84 3.86 5.09
CA ARG A 97 -5.13 4.87 6.11
C ARG A 97 -6.46 5.58 5.84
N ARG A 98 -6.73 5.96 4.59
CA ARG A 98 -8.02 6.53 4.19
C ARG A 98 -9.19 5.57 4.41
N THR A 99 -9.02 4.30 4.07
CA THR A 99 -10.05 3.25 4.26
C THR A 99 -10.37 3.04 5.74
N LEU A 100 -9.37 3.20 6.61
CA LEU A 100 -9.47 3.05 8.06
C LEU A 100 -9.77 4.36 8.79
N GLU A 101 -9.97 5.47 8.07
CA GLU A 101 -10.18 6.82 8.62
C GLU A 101 -9.06 7.27 9.59
N LEU A 102 -7.83 6.85 9.31
CA LEU A 102 -6.64 7.21 10.08
C LEU A 102 -5.97 8.48 9.52
N PRO A 103 -5.21 9.23 10.34
CA PRO A 103 -4.38 10.33 9.85
C PRO A 103 -3.38 9.84 8.80
N THR A 104 -3.26 10.60 7.70
CA THR A 104 -2.26 10.44 6.62
C THR A 104 -1.14 11.44 6.76
#